data_AF-A0A925X465-F1
#
_entry.id   AF-A0A925X465-F1
#
_cell.length_a   1.000
_cell.length_b   1.000
_cell.length_c   1.000
_cell.angle_alpha   90.00
_cell.angle_beta   90.00
_cell.angle_gamma   90.00
#
_symmetry.space_group_name_H-M   'P 1'
#
loop_
_entity.id
_entity.type
_entity.pdbx_description
1 polymer ?
#
loop_
_entity_poly.entity_id
_entity_poly.type
_entity_poly.pdbx_seq_one_letter_code
_entity_poly.pdbx_strand_id
1 'polypeptide(L)'
;MEPKPPADNPAFPVTQWSLIDRVAATTSAQQRTAVGVLLQRYLPALRAHLVYERRVPADRADDLLQSFVSSKVLEQRLIDRSDRLRGKFRTFLIGALRNFLIDQHREATAAKRQPQDGSVAPIEAGIDVPDDADAPSDAFDREWAKQALTLATDRMRKDCQRWGKNEVWGVFEARILRPSIDGAEPESYESLLARFKLTSSSQASNVLMTGKRMFTRYLRDVVGEYATGEDQVDEELADLRRILGT
;
A
#
# COMPACT_ATOMS: atom_id res chain seq x y z
N MET A 1 8.32 34.18 -40.94
CA MET A 1 8.45 34.08 -39.47
C MET A 1 7.33 33.16 -39.03
N GLU A 2 7.57 31.85 -39.12
CA GLU A 2 6.58 30.80 -38.80
C GLU A 2 6.56 30.53 -37.29
N PRO A 3 5.38 30.30 -36.68
CA PRO A 3 5.28 30.00 -35.26
C PRO A 3 5.76 28.56 -34.98
N LYS A 4 6.68 28.47 -34.01
CA LYS A 4 7.22 27.24 -33.43
C LYS A 4 6.08 26.37 -32.86
N PRO A 5 6.01 25.06 -33.17
CA PRO A 5 5.00 24.18 -32.59
C PRO A 5 5.18 24.07 -31.07
N PRO A 6 4.09 23.95 -30.29
CA PRO A 6 4.18 23.79 -28.85
C PRO A 6 4.98 22.53 -28.51
N ALA A 7 5.88 22.66 -27.54
CA ALA A 7 6.69 21.55 -27.07
C ALA A 7 5.79 20.42 -26.55
N ASP A 8 6.01 19.21 -27.06
CA ASP A 8 5.46 17.96 -26.54
C ASP A 8 5.79 17.86 -25.05
N ASN A 9 4.79 18.09 -24.22
CA ASN A 9 4.84 17.76 -22.81
C ASN A 9 4.81 16.23 -22.73
N PRO A 10 5.82 15.54 -22.19
CA PRO A 10 5.79 14.09 -22.09
C PRO A 10 4.62 13.72 -21.15
N ALA A 11 3.53 13.27 -21.74
CA ALA A 11 2.35 12.80 -21.04
C ALA A 11 2.79 11.76 -20.00
N PHE A 12 2.53 12.06 -18.72
CA PHE A 12 2.80 11.16 -17.62
C PHE A 12 2.11 9.80 -17.86
N PRO A 13 2.75 8.68 -17.49
CA PRO A 13 2.08 7.39 -17.53
C PRO A 13 0.84 7.46 -16.65
N VAL A 14 -0.30 7.25 -17.28
CA VAL A 14 -1.62 7.34 -16.68
C VAL A 14 -1.69 6.34 -15.51
N THR A 15 -1.81 6.86 -14.30
CA THR A 15 -1.92 6.10 -13.05
C THR A 15 -3.03 5.04 -13.16
N GLN A 16 -2.88 3.87 -12.54
CA GLN A 16 -3.77 2.73 -12.73
C GLN A 16 -5.23 2.93 -12.21
N TRP A 17 -5.61 4.10 -11.68
CA TRP A 17 -7.02 4.51 -11.52
C TRP A 17 -7.63 5.31 -12.66
N SER A 18 -6.81 5.92 -13.51
CA SER A 18 -7.32 6.32 -14.82
C SER A 18 -7.84 5.11 -15.60
N LEU A 19 -7.41 3.90 -15.21
CA LEU A 19 -7.99 2.64 -15.64
C LEU A 19 -9.37 2.42 -15.02
N ILE A 20 -9.63 2.72 -13.75
CA ILE A 20 -11.00 2.63 -13.18
C ILE A 20 -11.94 3.69 -13.79
N ASP A 21 -11.46 4.91 -14.06
CA ASP A 21 -12.25 5.94 -14.75
C ASP A 21 -12.46 5.66 -16.25
N ARG A 22 -11.54 4.93 -16.91
CA ARG A 22 -11.79 4.35 -18.25
C ARG A 22 -12.62 3.06 -18.20
N VAL A 23 -12.70 2.40 -17.06
CA VAL A 23 -13.45 1.16 -16.84
C VAL A 23 -14.90 1.42 -16.41
N ALA A 24 -15.29 2.67 -16.13
CA ALA A 24 -16.69 3.07 -16.27
C ALA A 24 -17.25 2.77 -17.68
N ALA A 25 -16.37 2.52 -18.67
CA ALA A 25 -16.70 2.02 -20.01
C ALA A 25 -16.20 0.58 -20.31
N THR A 26 -15.73 -0.21 -19.34
CA THR A 26 -15.15 -1.56 -19.59
C THR A 26 -15.66 -2.67 -18.67
N THR A 27 -15.59 -3.91 -19.18
CA THR A 27 -16.11 -5.18 -18.64
C THR A 27 -15.74 -5.47 -17.18
N SER A 28 -16.65 -6.17 -16.47
CA SER A 28 -16.52 -6.61 -15.07
C SER A 28 -15.22 -7.35 -14.70
N ALA A 29 -14.47 -7.87 -15.67
CA ALA A 29 -13.21 -8.59 -15.44
C ALA A 29 -12.04 -7.65 -15.06
N GLN A 30 -11.96 -6.47 -15.66
CA GLN A 30 -10.89 -5.51 -15.36
C GLN A 30 -11.10 -4.85 -13.99
N GLN A 31 -12.35 -4.57 -13.61
CA GLN A 31 -12.69 -4.11 -12.26
C GLN A 31 -12.25 -5.10 -11.19
N ARG A 32 -12.55 -6.39 -11.36
CA ARG A 32 -12.12 -7.43 -10.41
C ARG A 32 -10.60 -7.52 -10.29
N THR A 33 -9.89 -7.33 -11.39
CA THR A 33 -8.41 -7.35 -11.39
C THR A 33 -7.85 -6.17 -10.60
N ALA A 34 -8.37 -4.96 -10.82
CA ALA A 34 -7.94 -3.77 -10.08
C ALA A 34 -8.24 -3.89 -8.58
N VAL A 35 -9.43 -4.37 -8.20
CA VAL A 35 -9.78 -4.68 -6.81
C VAL A 35 -8.84 -5.72 -6.21
N GLY A 36 -8.49 -6.76 -6.96
CA GLY A 36 -7.52 -7.78 -6.52
C GLY A 36 -6.15 -7.19 -6.18
N VAL A 37 -5.61 -6.33 -7.04
CA VAL A 37 -4.34 -5.63 -6.81
C VAL A 37 -4.42 -4.74 -5.55
N LEU A 38 -5.53 -4.03 -5.38
CA LEU A 38 -5.75 -3.17 -4.22
C LEU A 38 -5.83 -3.98 -2.92
N LEU A 39 -6.57 -5.10 -2.93
CA LEU A 39 -6.69 -5.99 -1.77
C LEU A 39 -5.36 -6.64 -1.41
N GLN A 40 -4.57 -7.08 -2.38
CA GLN A 40 -3.22 -7.62 -2.12
C GLN A 40 -2.32 -6.63 -1.37
N ARG A 41 -2.55 -5.33 -1.57
CA ARG A 41 -1.78 -4.28 -0.92
C ARG A 41 -2.24 -3.97 0.50
N TYR A 42 -3.55 -3.96 0.74
CA TYR A 42 -4.11 -3.53 2.01
C TYR A 42 -4.48 -4.67 2.97
N LEU A 43 -4.68 -5.90 2.49
CA LEU A 43 -4.98 -7.05 3.36
C LEU A 43 -3.93 -7.28 4.45
N PRO A 44 -2.60 -7.22 4.18
CA PRO A 44 -1.60 -7.33 5.24
C PRO A 44 -1.75 -6.25 6.32
N ALA A 45 -2.03 -5.00 5.91
CA ALA A 45 -2.22 -3.88 6.82
C ALA A 45 -3.51 -4.01 7.64
N LEU A 46 -4.62 -4.42 7.02
CA LEU A 46 -5.88 -4.70 7.71
C LEU A 46 -5.72 -5.85 8.72
N ARG A 47 -4.97 -6.89 8.35
CA ARG A 47 -4.64 -7.99 9.25
C ARG A 47 -3.80 -7.54 10.43
N ALA A 48 -2.78 -6.72 10.19
CA ALA A 48 -1.95 -6.16 11.26
C ALA A 48 -2.79 -5.33 12.23
N HIS A 49 -3.73 -4.52 11.73
CA HIS A 49 -4.68 -3.77 12.57
C HIS A 49 -5.54 -4.70 13.45
N LEU A 50 -6.11 -5.77 12.88
CA LEU A 50 -6.90 -6.73 13.65
C LEU A 50 -6.08 -7.43 14.74
N VAL A 51 -4.88 -7.90 14.40
CA VAL A 51 -4.05 -8.70 15.30
C VAL A 51 -3.42 -7.85 16.39
N TYR A 52 -2.77 -6.74 16.04
CA TYR A 52 -1.95 -6.00 16.99
C TYR A 52 -2.74 -5.00 17.82
N GLU A 53 -3.82 -4.44 17.29
CA GLU A 53 -4.56 -3.36 17.97
C GLU A 53 -5.93 -3.79 18.44
N ARG A 54 -6.66 -4.56 17.62
CA ARG A 54 -7.91 -5.17 18.05
C ARG A 54 -7.69 -6.46 18.84
N ARG A 55 -6.44 -6.90 18.97
CA ARG A 55 -6.02 -8.10 19.73
C ARG A 55 -6.82 -9.35 19.31
N VAL A 56 -7.22 -9.40 18.04
CA VAL A 56 -7.94 -10.53 17.48
C VAL A 56 -6.93 -11.65 17.22
N PRO A 57 -7.21 -12.89 17.66
CA PRO A 57 -6.41 -14.05 17.31
C PRO A 57 -6.19 -14.15 15.79
N ALA A 58 -5.00 -14.60 15.38
CA ALA A 58 -4.58 -14.56 13.99
C ALA A 58 -5.50 -15.34 13.04
N ASP A 59 -5.94 -16.52 13.45
CA ASP A 59 -6.93 -17.36 12.76
C ASP A 59 -8.27 -16.62 12.58
N ARG A 60 -8.79 -16.03 13.66
CA ARG A 60 -10.03 -15.26 13.62
C ARG A 60 -9.89 -13.98 12.78
N ALA A 61 -8.73 -13.36 12.77
CA ALA A 61 -8.48 -12.18 11.94
C ALA A 61 -8.55 -12.53 10.44
N ASP A 62 -8.01 -13.69 10.05
CA ASP A 62 -8.05 -14.17 8.67
C ASP A 62 -9.50 -14.48 8.23
N ASP A 63 -10.30 -15.13 9.09
CA ASP A 63 -11.72 -15.40 8.83
C ASP A 63 -12.56 -14.11 8.72
N LEU A 64 -12.31 -13.14 9.59
CA LEU A 64 -12.97 -11.83 9.54
C LEU A 64 -12.64 -11.08 8.26
N LEU A 65 -11.38 -11.10 7.81
CA LEU A 65 -10.98 -10.47 6.56
C LEU A 65 -11.60 -11.16 5.34
N GLN A 66 -11.63 -12.49 5.32
CA GLN A 66 -12.30 -13.23 4.26
C GLN A 66 -13.79 -12.88 4.17
N SER A 67 -14.46 -12.80 5.32
CA SER A 67 -15.87 -12.42 5.41
C SER A 67 -16.10 -10.97 4.99
N PHE A 68 -15.22 -10.05 5.41
CA PHE A 68 -15.24 -8.65 5.00
C PHE A 68 -15.08 -8.49 3.48
N VAL A 69 -14.10 -9.18 2.89
CA VAL A 69 -13.86 -9.15 1.45
C VAL A 69 -15.06 -9.70 0.69
N SER A 70 -15.59 -10.86 1.11
CA SER A 70 -16.70 -11.51 0.41
C SER A 70 -17.97 -10.66 0.47
N SER A 71 -18.39 -10.25 1.67
CA SER A 71 -19.65 -9.54 1.89
C SER A 71 -19.60 -8.05 1.54
N LYS A 72 -18.59 -7.32 2.01
CA LYS A 72 -18.54 -5.87 1.81
C LYS A 72 -17.88 -5.52 0.48
N VAL A 73 -16.73 -6.12 0.16
CA VAL A 73 -15.95 -5.73 -1.03
C VAL A 73 -16.55 -6.29 -2.31
N LEU A 74 -16.87 -7.58 -2.36
CA LEU A 74 -17.34 -8.24 -3.59
C LEU A 74 -18.86 -8.11 -3.77
N GLU A 75 -19.67 -8.51 -2.77
CA GLU A 75 -21.13 -8.48 -2.89
C GLU A 75 -21.68 -7.05 -2.85
N GLN A 76 -21.30 -6.26 -1.83
CA GLN A 76 -21.79 -4.89 -1.66
C GLN A 76 -20.96 -3.83 -2.39
N ARG A 77 -19.99 -4.25 -3.20
CA ARG A 77 -19.15 -3.37 -4.04
C ARG A 77 -18.62 -2.16 -3.26
N LEU A 78 -18.09 -2.39 -2.05
CA LEU A 78 -17.65 -1.33 -1.14
C LEU A 78 -16.71 -0.31 -1.82
N ILE A 79 -15.83 -0.78 -2.71
CA ILE A 79 -14.86 0.06 -3.42
C ILE A 79 -15.56 1.05 -4.37
N ASP A 80 -16.69 0.68 -4.97
CA ASP A 80 -17.46 1.58 -5.84
C ASP A 80 -18.07 2.74 -5.04
N ARG A 81 -18.25 2.55 -3.73
CA ARG A 81 -18.78 3.57 -2.79
C ARG A 81 -17.70 4.45 -2.17
N SER A 82 -16.42 4.20 -2.41
CA SER A 82 -15.37 5.07 -1.91
C SER A 82 -15.43 6.39 -2.67
N ASP A 83 -16.03 7.40 -2.05
CA ASP A 83 -16.04 8.76 -2.60
C ASP A 83 -14.63 9.34 -2.51
N ARG A 84 -14.01 9.52 -3.67
CA ARG A 84 -12.61 9.91 -3.83
C ARG A 84 -12.33 11.33 -3.31
N LEU A 85 -13.38 12.13 -3.07
CA LEU A 85 -13.27 13.48 -2.51
C LEU A 85 -13.31 13.51 -0.97
N ARG A 86 -13.57 12.37 -0.31
CA ARG A 86 -13.74 12.29 1.15
C ARG A 86 -12.48 11.89 1.93
N GLY A 87 -11.33 11.82 1.27
CA GLY A 87 -10.02 11.62 1.92
C GLY A 87 -9.26 10.40 1.42
N LYS A 88 -8.28 9.95 2.22
CA LYS A 88 -7.37 8.85 1.88
C LYS A 88 -8.11 7.52 1.84
N PHE A 89 -7.86 6.71 0.82
CA PHE A 89 -8.45 5.37 0.67
C PHE A 89 -8.20 4.47 1.89
N ARG A 90 -7.03 4.64 2.52
CA ARG A 90 -6.60 3.93 3.72
C ARG A 90 -7.56 4.14 4.90
N THR A 91 -7.91 5.40 5.17
CA THR A 91 -8.86 5.82 6.22
C THR A 91 -10.25 5.25 5.94
N PHE A 92 -10.70 5.33 4.68
CA PHE A 92 -11.97 4.73 4.26
C PHE A 92 -12.03 3.23 4.54
N LEU A 93 -10.96 2.50 4.21
CA LEU A 93 -10.91 1.05 4.35
C LEU A 93 -10.95 0.60 5.82
N ILE A 94 -10.25 1.31 6.71
CA ILE A 94 -10.29 1.06 8.16
C ILE A 94 -11.68 1.34 8.71
N GLY A 95 -12.30 2.47 8.36
CA GLY A 95 -13.67 2.79 8.77
C GLY A 95 -14.69 1.75 8.28
N ALA A 96 -14.54 1.26 7.06
CA ALA A 96 -15.39 0.20 6.52
C ALA A 96 -15.21 -1.14 7.25
N LEU A 97 -13.97 -1.51 7.58
CA LEU A 97 -13.68 -2.70 8.39
C LEU A 97 -14.29 -2.57 9.78
N ARG A 98 -14.16 -1.41 10.44
CA ARG A 98 -14.79 -1.13 11.74
C ARG A 98 -16.31 -1.33 11.70
N ASN A 99 -16.97 -0.72 10.72
CA ASN A 99 -18.42 -0.85 10.56
C ASN A 99 -18.84 -2.30 10.35
N PHE A 100 -18.08 -3.05 9.56
CA PHE A 100 -18.29 -4.49 9.40
C PHE A 100 -18.16 -5.27 10.71
N LEU A 101 -17.15 -4.99 11.54
CA LEU A 101 -16.98 -5.66 12.83
C LEU A 101 -18.13 -5.33 13.80
N ILE A 102 -18.62 -4.09 13.78
CA ILE A 102 -19.79 -3.67 14.57
C ILE A 102 -21.04 -4.43 14.13
N ASP A 103 -21.28 -4.53 12.82
CA ASP A 103 -22.39 -5.31 12.25
C ASP A 103 -22.32 -6.78 12.69
N GLN A 104 -21.15 -7.42 12.54
CA GLN A 104 -20.92 -8.80 12.97
C GLN A 104 -21.21 -9.03 14.46
N HIS A 105 -20.78 -8.09 15.32
CA HIS A 105 -21.02 -8.19 16.75
C HIS A 105 -22.50 -8.03 17.11
N ARG A 106 -23.22 -7.13 16.43
CA ARG A 106 -24.66 -6.93 16.60
C ARG A 106 -25.45 -8.17 16.18
N GLU A 107 -25.12 -8.77 15.04
CA GLU A 107 -25.75 -10.00 14.56
C GLU A 107 -25.52 -11.18 15.52
N ALA A 108 -24.28 -11.39 15.96
CA ALA A 108 -23.94 -12.43 16.93
C ALA A 108 -24.69 -12.26 18.27
N THR A 109 -24.86 -11.01 18.73
CA THR A 109 -25.59 -10.71 19.97
C THR A 109 -27.10 -10.87 19.79
N ALA A 110 -27.65 -10.49 18.64
CA ALA A 110 -29.07 -10.67 18.33
C ALA A 110 -29.45 -12.15 18.21
N ALA A 111 -28.62 -12.97 17.55
CA ALA A 111 -28.80 -14.41 17.45
C ALA A 111 -28.82 -15.10 18.83
N LYS A 112 -27.96 -14.66 19.77
CA LYS A 112 -27.93 -15.17 21.14
C LYS A 112 -29.13 -14.74 22.00
N ARG A 113 -29.84 -13.67 21.64
CA ARG A 113 -31.06 -13.20 22.32
C ARG A 113 -32.34 -13.92 21.86
N GLN A 114 -32.26 -14.78 20.84
CA GLN A 114 -33.32 -15.71 20.45
C GLN A 114 -32.91 -17.15 20.79
N PRO A 115 -32.92 -17.58 22.06
CA PRO A 115 -32.66 -18.98 22.34
C PRO A 115 -33.92 -19.80 22.05
N GLN A 116 -33.81 -20.85 21.23
CA GLN A 116 -34.82 -21.91 21.23
C GLN A 116 -34.82 -22.72 22.55
N ASP A 117 -33.81 -22.54 23.42
CA ASP A 117 -33.65 -23.36 24.63
C ASP A 117 -32.95 -22.68 25.84
N GLY A 118 -33.18 -21.38 26.06
CA GLY A 118 -32.83 -20.66 27.30
C GLY A 118 -31.35 -20.57 27.75
N SER A 119 -30.38 -21.17 27.06
CA SER A 119 -28.98 -21.17 27.51
C SER A 119 -28.20 -19.94 27.03
N VAL A 120 -27.76 -19.09 27.97
CA VAL A 120 -26.89 -17.94 27.71
C VAL A 120 -25.44 -18.43 27.64
N ALA A 121 -24.89 -18.54 26.42
CA ALA A 121 -23.48 -18.91 26.23
C ALA A 121 -22.52 -17.75 26.57
N PRO A 122 -21.31 -18.04 27.08
CA PRO A 122 -20.33 -17.02 27.47
C PRO A 122 -19.95 -16.08 26.33
N ILE A 123 -19.61 -14.85 26.73
CA ILE A 123 -19.14 -13.77 25.87
C ILE A 123 -17.79 -14.20 25.27
N GLU A 124 -17.77 -14.69 24.05
CA GLU A 124 -16.55 -14.68 23.25
C GLU A 124 -16.09 -13.23 23.15
N ALA A 125 -14.86 -12.98 23.58
CA ALA A 125 -14.20 -11.69 23.66
C ALA A 125 -14.74 -10.71 22.61
N GLY A 126 -15.54 -9.75 23.09
CA GLY A 126 -15.99 -8.63 22.28
C GLY A 126 -14.75 -7.95 21.73
N ILE A 127 -14.74 -7.73 20.42
CA ILE A 127 -13.76 -6.84 19.80
C ILE A 127 -13.95 -5.50 20.50
N ASP A 128 -13.01 -5.12 21.35
CA ASP A 128 -13.02 -3.82 21.98
C ASP A 128 -12.86 -2.81 20.84
N VAL A 129 -13.85 -1.91 20.67
CA VAL A 129 -13.82 -0.87 19.63
C VAL A 129 -13.56 0.45 20.33
N PRO A 130 -12.29 0.86 20.52
CA PRO A 130 -11.98 2.22 20.97
C PRO A 130 -12.55 3.27 20.00
N ASP A 131 -12.92 4.42 20.53
CA ASP A 131 -13.71 5.44 19.80
C ASP A 131 -12.86 6.34 18.88
N ASP A 132 -11.56 6.49 19.14
CA ASP A 132 -10.60 7.34 18.38
C ASP A 132 -10.11 6.74 17.03
N ALA A 133 -10.87 5.81 16.46
CA ALA A 133 -10.37 4.77 15.56
C ALA A 133 -10.41 5.04 14.04
N ASP A 134 -10.73 6.26 13.60
CA ASP A 134 -10.82 6.55 12.15
C ASP A 134 -9.45 6.89 11.54
N ALA A 135 -8.43 7.12 12.37
CA ALA A 135 -7.05 7.27 11.91
C ALA A 135 -6.41 5.90 11.64
N PRO A 136 -5.68 5.76 10.51
CA PRO A 136 -4.76 4.66 10.32
C PRO A 136 -3.78 4.57 11.49
N SER A 137 -3.56 3.34 11.92
CA SER A 137 -2.96 3.04 13.20
C SER A 137 -1.52 2.60 13.03
N ASP A 138 -0.69 2.65 14.09
CA ASP A 138 0.74 2.40 13.96
C ASP A 138 1.08 1.04 13.31
N ALA A 139 0.34 -0.03 13.62
CA ALA A 139 0.61 -1.34 13.03
C ALA A 139 0.13 -1.41 11.58
N PHE A 140 -1.05 -0.85 11.28
CA PHE A 140 -1.57 -0.74 9.92
C PHE A 140 -0.60 0.05 9.04
N ASP A 141 -0.18 1.22 9.53
CA ASP A 141 0.63 2.20 8.82
C ASP A 141 2.02 1.66 8.53
N ARG A 142 2.65 1.02 9.52
CA ARG A 142 3.94 0.37 9.31
C ARG A 142 3.84 -0.76 8.29
N GLU A 143 2.80 -1.57 8.33
CA GLU A 143 2.66 -2.69 7.40
C GLU A 143 2.34 -2.21 5.98
N TRP A 144 1.46 -1.24 5.83
CA TRP A 144 1.22 -0.59 4.53
C TRP A 144 2.50 0.05 3.97
N ALA A 145 3.29 0.74 4.80
CA ALA A 145 4.53 1.36 4.37
C ALA A 145 5.57 0.33 3.91
N LYS A 146 5.70 -0.78 4.64
CA LYS A 146 6.55 -1.92 4.24
C LYS A 146 6.12 -2.51 2.90
N GLN A 147 4.82 -2.67 2.66
CA GLN A 147 4.34 -3.20 1.38
C GLN A 147 4.59 -2.24 0.22
N ALA A 148 4.35 -0.94 0.41
CA ALA A 148 4.67 0.06 -0.60
C ALA A 148 6.18 0.07 -0.93
N LEU A 149 7.04 0.00 0.09
CA LEU A 149 8.49 -0.06 -0.06
C LEU A 149 8.94 -1.34 -0.81
N THR A 150 8.41 -2.49 -0.42
CA THR A 150 8.74 -3.80 -1.02
C THR A 150 8.36 -3.81 -2.50
N LEU A 151 7.14 -3.38 -2.82
CA LEU A 151 6.65 -3.30 -4.21
C LEU A 151 7.49 -2.36 -5.06
N ALA A 152 7.81 -1.15 -4.56
CA ALA A 152 8.62 -0.18 -5.29
C ALA A 152 10.03 -0.69 -5.55
N THR A 153 10.63 -1.31 -4.53
CA THR A 153 11.95 -1.92 -4.59
C THR A 153 12.00 -3.07 -5.59
N ASP A 154 11.03 -3.98 -5.56
CA ASP A 154 10.96 -5.12 -6.48
C ASP A 154 10.78 -4.70 -7.93
N ARG A 155 9.93 -3.68 -8.19
CA ARG A 155 9.74 -3.13 -9.52
C ARG A 155 11.01 -2.47 -10.04
N MET A 156 11.67 -1.67 -9.20
CA MET A 156 12.97 -1.08 -9.54
C MET A 156 14.01 -2.14 -9.87
N ARG A 157 14.11 -3.19 -9.06
CA ARG A 157 15.05 -4.30 -9.26
C ARG A 157 14.81 -5.00 -10.59
N LYS A 158 13.56 -5.39 -10.86
CA LYS A 158 13.17 -6.08 -12.11
C LYS A 158 13.46 -5.23 -13.34
N ASP A 159 13.16 -3.93 -13.29
CA ASP A 159 13.44 -3.03 -14.41
C ASP A 159 14.94 -2.77 -14.59
N CYS A 160 15.71 -2.63 -13.51
CA CYS A 160 17.17 -2.55 -13.61
C CYS A 160 17.76 -3.81 -14.26
N GLN A 161 17.29 -5.00 -13.87
CA GLN A 161 17.72 -6.27 -14.47
C GLN A 161 17.35 -6.35 -15.96
N ARG A 162 16.10 -6.01 -16.29
CA ARG A 162 15.58 -6.03 -17.67
C ARG A 162 16.38 -5.12 -18.61
N TRP A 163 16.76 -3.94 -18.13
CA TRP A 163 17.45 -2.93 -18.93
C TRP A 163 18.98 -2.91 -18.74
N GLY A 164 19.53 -3.90 -18.04
CA GLY A 164 20.98 -4.02 -17.82
C GLY A 164 21.60 -2.96 -16.90
N LYS A 165 20.79 -2.26 -16.09
CA LYS A 165 21.22 -1.21 -15.13
C LYS A 165 21.59 -1.79 -13.76
N ASN A 166 22.41 -2.84 -13.75
CA ASN A 166 22.75 -3.59 -12.55
C ASN A 166 23.56 -2.75 -11.55
N GLU A 167 24.39 -1.83 -12.05
CA GLU A 167 25.15 -0.87 -11.26
C GLU A 167 24.25 0.12 -10.53
N VAL A 168 23.16 0.59 -11.16
CA VAL A 168 22.19 1.50 -10.52
C VAL A 168 21.49 0.79 -9.36
N TRP A 169 20.96 -0.41 -9.61
CA TRP A 169 20.33 -1.21 -8.56
C TRP A 169 21.31 -1.54 -7.44
N GLY A 170 22.48 -2.08 -7.78
CA GLY A 170 23.41 -2.60 -6.79
C GLY A 170 24.08 -1.50 -5.95
N VAL A 171 24.29 -0.30 -6.48
CA VAL A 171 24.74 0.86 -5.69
C VAL A 171 23.62 1.35 -4.76
N PHE A 172 22.38 1.43 -5.27
CA PHE A 172 21.23 1.84 -4.45
C PHE A 172 20.96 0.84 -3.31
N GLU A 173 20.97 -0.46 -3.61
CA GLU A 173 20.75 -1.55 -2.66
C GLU A 173 21.77 -1.47 -1.51
N ALA A 174 23.05 -1.37 -1.86
CA ALA A 174 24.16 -1.40 -0.91
C ALA A 174 24.28 -0.15 -0.02
N ARG A 175 23.87 1.02 -0.53
CA ARG A 175 24.07 2.30 0.15
C ARG A 175 22.83 2.82 0.87
N ILE A 176 21.65 2.39 0.44
CA ILE A 176 20.37 2.92 0.92
C ILE A 176 19.50 1.78 1.43
N LEU A 177 19.13 0.82 0.58
CA LEU A 177 18.12 -0.17 0.95
C LEU A 177 18.55 -1.04 2.13
N ARG A 178 19.72 -1.70 2.05
CA ARG A 178 20.21 -2.57 3.12
C ARG A 178 20.50 -1.81 4.42
N PRO A 179 21.17 -0.64 4.41
CA PRO A 179 21.30 0.16 5.62
C PRO A 179 19.95 0.54 6.24
N SER A 180 18.93 0.82 5.43
CA SER A 180 17.60 1.18 5.93
C SER A 180 16.80 0.00 6.48
N ILE A 181 16.99 -1.22 5.97
CA ILE A 181 16.23 -2.40 6.40
C ILE A 181 16.97 -3.19 7.48
N ASP A 182 18.27 -3.40 7.29
CA ASP A 182 19.10 -4.30 8.10
C ASP A 182 19.89 -3.54 9.19
N GLY A 183 19.88 -2.20 9.16
CA GLY A 183 20.73 -1.38 10.04
C GLY A 183 22.23 -1.52 9.75
N ALA A 184 22.59 -2.12 8.61
CA ALA A 184 23.98 -2.32 8.21
C ALA A 184 24.67 -1.01 7.83
N GLU A 185 26.00 -0.97 7.98
CA GLU A 185 26.76 0.17 7.47
C GLU A 185 26.70 0.22 5.93
N PRO A 186 26.48 1.41 5.34
CA PRO A 186 26.51 1.57 3.89
C PRO A 186 27.85 1.15 3.30
N GLU A 187 27.85 0.28 2.28
CA GLU A 187 29.09 -0.16 1.62
C GLU A 187 29.95 1.05 1.17
N SER A 188 31.27 0.92 1.25
CA SER A 188 32.19 2.00 0.86
C SER A 188 32.13 2.23 -0.66
N TYR A 189 32.39 3.47 -1.09
CA TYR A 189 32.48 3.77 -2.52
C TYR A 189 33.56 2.94 -3.21
N GLU A 190 34.70 2.69 -2.55
CA GLU A 190 35.80 1.87 -3.07
C GLU A 190 35.34 0.44 -3.44
N SER A 191 34.59 -0.22 -2.54
CA SER A 191 33.98 -1.54 -2.83
C SER A 191 33.08 -1.49 -4.06
N LEU A 192 32.26 -0.43 -4.17
CA LEU A 192 31.33 -0.26 -5.28
C LEU A 192 32.04 0.02 -6.60
N LEU A 193 33.16 0.77 -6.60
CA LEU A 193 33.97 1.00 -7.79
C LEU A 193 34.52 -0.33 -8.33
N ALA A 194 35.09 -1.16 -7.45
CA ALA A 194 35.62 -2.46 -7.82
C ALA A 194 34.51 -3.41 -8.32
N ARG A 195 33.38 -3.48 -7.62
CA ARG A 195 32.27 -4.41 -7.93
C ARG A 195 31.57 -4.08 -9.25
N PHE A 196 31.34 -2.79 -9.53
CA PHE A 196 30.60 -2.33 -10.71
C PHE A 196 31.48 -1.77 -11.82
N LYS A 197 32.82 -1.86 -11.70
CA LYS A 197 33.80 -1.33 -12.65
C LYS A 197 33.59 0.16 -12.95
N LEU A 198 33.27 0.94 -11.91
CA LEU A 198 33.10 2.38 -12.00
C LEU A 198 34.46 3.08 -11.87
N THR A 199 34.62 4.20 -12.58
CA THR A 199 35.91 4.88 -12.74
C THR A 199 36.22 5.89 -11.63
N SER A 200 35.21 6.36 -10.90
CA SER A 200 35.39 7.37 -9.85
C SER A 200 34.25 7.40 -8.84
N SER A 201 34.54 7.89 -7.63
CA SER A 201 33.52 8.16 -6.60
C SER A 201 32.45 9.13 -7.07
N SER A 202 32.78 10.06 -7.98
CA SER A 202 31.82 10.96 -8.62
C SER A 202 30.83 10.17 -9.49
N GLN A 203 31.32 9.23 -10.30
CA GLN A 203 30.47 8.35 -11.09
C GLN A 203 29.56 7.49 -10.19
N ALA A 204 30.09 6.91 -9.12
CA ALA A 204 29.29 6.14 -8.17
C ALA A 204 28.24 7.00 -7.45
N SER A 205 28.56 8.25 -7.14
CA SER A 205 27.59 9.21 -6.58
C SER A 205 26.47 9.54 -7.57
N ASN A 206 26.80 9.73 -8.86
CA ASN A 206 25.80 9.96 -9.91
C ASN A 206 24.90 8.73 -10.14
N VAL A 207 25.48 7.53 -10.09
CA VAL A 207 24.73 6.26 -10.15
C VAL A 207 23.78 6.15 -8.96
N LEU A 208 24.25 6.48 -7.75
CA LEU A 208 23.41 6.50 -6.54
C LEU A 208 22.26 7.50 -6.67
N MET A 209 22.52 8.72 -7.17
CA MET A 209 21.46 9.72 -7.40
C MET A 209 20.44 9.26 -8.43
N THR A 210 20.89 8.56 -9.48
CA THR A 210 20.00 7.93 -10.46
C THR A 210 19.14 6.86 -9.81
N GLY A 211 19.72 6.01 -8.96
CA GLY A 211 19.01 5.00 -8.19
C GLY A 211 17.94 5.60 -7.27
N LYS A 212 18.29 6.65 -6.52
CA LYS A 212 17.33 7.39 -5.67
C LYS A 212 16.16 7.95 -6.48
N ARG A 213 16.43 8.59 -7.63
CA ARG A 213 15.38 9.11 -8.53
C ARG A 213 14.49 8.01 -9.08
N MET A 214 15.07 6.88 -9.49
CA MET A 214 14.31 5.72 -9.95
C MET A 214 13.41 5.17 -8.84
N PHE A 215 13.96 4.98 -7.64
CA PHE A 215 13.18 4.53 -6.49
C PHE A 215 12.02 5.47 -6.16
N THR A 216 12.26 6.79 -6.12
CA THR A 216 11.19 7.78 -5.88
C THR A 216 10.11 7.69 -6.94
N ARG A 217 10.46 7.48 -8.21
CA ARG A 217 9.48 7.26 -9.28
C ARG A 217 8.66 6.00 -9.05
N TYR A 218 9.29 4.84 -8.81
CA TYR A 218 8.52 3.60 -8.55
C TYR A 218 7.65 3.70 -7.30
N LEU A 219 8.12 4.38 -6.26
CA LEU A 219 7.32 4.60 -5.06
C LEU A 219 6.11 5.49 -5.36
N ARG A 220 6.29 6.55 -6.16
CA ARG A 220 5.19 7.40 -6.66
C ARG A 220 4.21 6.59 -7.51
N ASP A 221 4.72 5.79 -8.45
CA ASP A 221 3.89 4.93 -9.31
C ASP A 221 3.05 3.99 -8.47
N VAL A 222 3.70 3.32 -7.50
CA VAL A 222 3.05 2.43 -6.53
C VAL A 222 1.95 3.20 -5.78
N VAL A 223 2.20 4.33 -5.13
CA VAL A 223 1.15 5.12 -4.46
C VAL A 223 0.05 5.60 -5.44
N GLY A 224 0.41 6.02 -6.65
CA GLY A 224 -0.52 6.46 -7.69
C GLY A 224 -1.45 5.36 -8.21
N GLU A 225 -1.18 4.09 -7.93
CA GLU A 225 -2.11 2.99 -8.21
C GLU A 225 -3.31 2.97 -7.27
N TYR A 226 -3.26 3.61 -6.10
CA TYR A 226 -4.41 3.76 -5.19
C TYR A 226 -4.84 5.22 -4.91
N ALA A 227 -3.97 6.22 -5.10
CA ALA A 227 -4.28 7.62 -4.81
C ALA A 227 -4.94 8.35 -6.00
N THR A 228 -5.84 9.29 -5.68
CA THR A 228 -6.58 10.13 -6.61
C THR A 228 -5.92 11.50 -6.73
N GLY A 229 -5.30 11.76 -7.87
CA GLY A 229 -4.66 13.05 -8.14
C GLY A 229 -3.28 13.21 -7.49
N GLU A 230 -2.53 14.20 -7.98
CA GLU A 230 -1.14 14.43 -7.56
C GLU A 230 -1.03 14.84 -6.09
N ASP A 231 -1.95 15.68 -5.59
CA ASP A 231 -1.93 16.14 -4.20
C ASP A 231 -2.04 14.98 -3.20
N GLN A 232 -2.95 14.02 -3.46
CA GLN A 232 -3.10 12.85 -2.60
C GLN A 232 -1.89 11.91 -2.68
N VAL A 233 -1.25 11.80 -3.85
CA VAL A 233 0.00 11.05 -3.99
C VAL A 233 1.10 11.68 -3.14
N ASP A 234 1.22 13.01 -3.16
CA ASP A 234 2.22 13.73 -2.37
C ASP A 234 1.95 13.62 -0.87
N GLU A 235 0.69 13.69 -0.43
CA GLU A 235 0.31 13.44 0.96
C GLU A 235 0.67 12.02 1.43
N GLU A 236 0.35 11.00 0.63
CA GLU A 236 0.66 9.60 0.94
C GLU A 236 2.17 9.33 0.95
N LEU A 237 2.94 9.98 0.07
CA LEU A 237 4.40 9.93 0.10
C LEU A 237 4.98 10.63 1.34
N ALA A 238 4.36 11.72 1.79
CA ALA A 238 4.73 12.38 3.05
C ALA A 238 4.44 11.48 4.26
N ASP A 239 3.31 10.77 4.27
CA ASP A 239 2.99 9.77 5.29
C ASP A 239 4.03 8.64 5.31
N LEU A 240 4.38 8.07 4.16
CA LEU A 240 5.40 7.03 4.05
C LEU A 240 6.72 7.47 4.67
N ARG A 241 7.18 8.69 4.35
CA ARG A 241 8.42 9.25 4.91
C ARG A 241 8.37 9.40 6.42
N ARG A 242 7.23 9.83 6.96
CA ARG A 242 7.05 9.95 8.41
C ARG A 242 7.10 8.57 9.09
N ILE A 243 6.38 7.59 8.55
CA ILE A 243 6.29 6.24 9.13
C ILE A 243 7.63 5.50 9.07
N LEU A 244 8.39 5.67 7.98
CA LEU A 244 9.69 5.04 7.79
C LEU A 244 10.85 5.82 8.44
N GLY A 245 10.62 7.08 8.84
CA GLY A 245 11.60 7.90 9.54
C GLY A 245 11.63 7.69 11.05
N THR A 246 10.72 6.87 11.60
CA THR A 246 10.58 6.54 13.04
C THR A 246 10.98 5.10 13.34
#